data_AF-A0A4R4SFB2-F1
#
_entry.id   AF-A0A4R4SFB2-F1
#
_cell.length_a   1.000
_cell.length_b   1.000
_cell.length_c   1.000
_cell.angle_alpha   90.00
_cell.angle_beta   90.00
_cell.angle_gamma   90.00
#
_symmetry.space_group_name_H-M   'P 1'
#
loop_
_entity.id
_entity.type
_entity.pdbx_description
1 polymer ?
#
loop_
_entity_poly.entity_id
_entity_poly.type
_entity_poly.pdbx_seq_one_letter_code
_entity_poly.pdbx_strand_id
1 'polypeptide(L)'
;MPDPSAAPRHEALVEELRTVRERGLLRLRDVPLPALAAAATAAGLPVGDDMLPSSILRLIGDVVERLDGSLATATAYTLGVAPGTRDWTAHDRRRRAAQVYGVSVERFRKSHERMLLDNAAQEILAFCATETVEPRAAAPAGGTPAVFALPGRDRARRQGSLTLLCRPVETLRAIDVVVSSENVYLQMSKMYQSSLSGTLRNAAARRDEAGALTDDVLQRELQEWLDRRGRSGGAVAPGTVVPTGPGELASQGVRRIYHAAVAIPRPHSYGYVIEPGGVVRAVHQVFTLMRKEREQHEPPLRSVCLPLFGAGRGGLSVDTSWSYLWAALEGELSHRDVPDVYLVTHREEARRTVADALRGLGAVEQVDPASAGNGPAQ
;
A
#
# COMPACT_ATOMS: atom_id res chain seq x y z
N MET A 1 -16.90 17.22 -32.52
CA MET A 1 -15.76 16.56 -31.86
C MET A 1 -15.96 16.71 -30.36
N PRO A 2 -16.08 15.63 -29.58
CA PRO A 2 -16.21 15.72 -28.14
C PRO A 2 -14.89 16.24 -27.54
N ASP A 3 -15.02 17.09 -26.54
CA ASP A 3 -13.92 17.75 -25.84
C ASP A 3 -13.05 16.74 -25.08
N PRO A 4 -11.75 16.59 -25.40
CA PRO A 4 -10.85 15.64 -24.73
C PRO A 4 -10.55 16.00 -23.27
N SER A 5 -11.00 17.17 -22.77
CA SER A 5 -10.82 17.58 -21.38
C SER A 5 -12.04 17.31 -20.48
N ALA A 6 -13.11 16.71 -20.98
CA ALA A 6 -14.28 16.41 -20.17
C ALA A 6 -14.08 15.08 -19.41
N ALA A 7 -14.06 15.15 -18.08
CA ALA A 7 -14.02 13.97 -17.22
C ALA A 7 -15.14 12.98 -17.62
N PRO A 8 -14.84 11.67 -17.72
CA PRO A 8 -15.83 10.68 -18.12
C PRO A 8 -17.01 10.68 -17.15
N ARG A 9 -18.23 10.57 -17.66
CA ARG A 9 -19.44 10.48 -16.83
C ARG A 9 -19.69 9.02 -16.46
N HIS A 10 -20.17 8.78 -15.23
CA HIS A 10 -20.48 7.44 -14.72
C HIS A 10 -21.40 6.65 -15.67
N GLU A 11 -22.52 7.24 -16.10
CA GLU A 11 -23.48 6.59 -17.00
C GLU A 11 -22.85 6.17 -18.34
N ALA A 12 -21.96 7.00 -18.89
CA ALA A 12 -21.26 6.70 -20.15
C ALA A 12 -20.29 5.52 -19.99
N LEU A 13 -19.60 5.43 -18.85
CA LEU A 13 -18.71 4.31 -18.54
C LEU A 13 -19.50 3.00 -18.37
N VAL A 14 -20.65 3.02 -17.70
CA VAL A 14 -21.51 1.83 -17.54
C VAL A 14 -21.96 1.28 -18.89
N GLU A 15 -22.38 2.15 -19.82
CA GLU A 15 -22.79 1.75 -21.17
C GLU A 15 -21.63 1.19 -22.02
N GLU A 16 -20.45 1.78 -21.91
CA GLU A 16 -19.26 1.28 -22.60
C GLU A 16 -18.76 -0.04 -22.02
N LEU A 17 -18.78 -0.20 -20.69
CA LEU A 17 -18.48 -1.49 -20.04
C LEU A 17 -19.51 -2.58 -20.41
N ARG A 18 -20.78 -2.23 -20.58
CA ARG A 18 -21.81 -3.13 -21.13
C ARG A 18 -21.45 -3.56 -22.56
N THR A 19 -20.95 -2.63 -23.37
CA THR A 19 -20.49 -2.91 -24.74
C THR A 19 -19.28 -3.84 -24.74
N VAL A 20 -18.31 -3.62 -23.85
CA VAL A 20 -17.16 -4.52 -23.64
C VAL A 20 -17.62 -5.91 -23.22
N ARG A 21 -18.58 -6.00 -22.28
CA ARG A 21 -19.19 -7.27 -21.84
C ARG A 21 -19.82 -8.04 -22.99
N GLU A 22 -20.50 -7.34 -23.91
CA GLU A 22 -21.23 -7.95 -25.04
C GLU A 22 -20.30 -8.40 -26.17
N ARG A 23 -19.36 -7.54 -26.57
CA ARG A 23 -18.49 -7.82 -27.72
C ARG A 23 -17.23 -8.61 -27.35
N GLY A 24 -16.79 -8.51 -26.11
CA GLY A 24 -15.55 -9.13 -25.61
C GLY A 24 -14.29 -8.37 -26.04
N LEU A 25 -13.19 -8.61 -25.31
CA LEU A 25 -11.94 -7.85 -25.42
C LEU A 25 -11.22 -7.99 -26.77
N LEU A 26 -11.49 -9.05 -27.54
CA LEU A 26 -10.88 -9.29 -28.85
C LEU A 26 -11.49 -8.44 -29.97
N ARG A 27 -12.70 -7.90 -29.77
CA ARG A 27 -13.48 -7.19 -30.81
C ARG A 27 -13.64 -5.70 -30.52
N LEU A 28 -12.80 -5.15 -29.64
CA LEU A 28 -12.87 -3.73 -29.24
C LEU A 28 -12.29 -2.77 -30.28
N ARG A 29 -11.47 -3.24 -31.22
CA ARG A 29 -10.84 -2.41 -32.25
C ARG A 29 -11.84 -1.66 -33.13
N ASP A 30 -13.02 -2.25 -33.35
CA ASP A 30 -14.05 -1.70 -34.24
C ASP A 30 -15.20 -1.03 -33.47
N VAL A 31 -14.98 -0.68 -32.19
CA VAL A 31 -16.01 -0.12 -31.31
C VAL A 31 -15.54 1.22 -30.75
N PRO A 32 -16.28 2.31 -30.98
CA PRO A 32 -15.97 3.57 -30.32
C PRO A 32 -16.27 3.45 -28.82
N LEU A 33 -15.24 3.66 -28.00
CA LEU A 33 -15.33 3.67 -26.53
C LEU A 33 -14.74 4.98 -25.98
N PRO A 34 -15.33 6.16 -26.31
CA PRO A 34 -14.78 7.45 -25.97
C PRO A 34 -14.64 7.71 -24.47
N ALA A 35 -15.55 7.21 -23.62
CA ALA A 35 -15.47 7.40 -22.17
C ALA A 35 -14.35 6.55 -21.55
N LEU A 36 -14.16 5.31 -22.00
CA LEU A 36 -13.03 4.45 -21.59
C LEU A 36 -11.71 4.95 -22.16
N ALA A 37 -11.70 5.53 -23.37
CA ALA A 37 -10.51 6.18 -23.93
C ALA A 37 -10.12 7.44 -23.13
N ALA A 38 -11.09 8.27 -22.77
CA ALA A 38 -10.88 9.42 -21.89
C ALA A 38 -10.39 8.97 -20.50
N ALA A 39 -10.96 7.91 -19.93
CA ALA A 39 -10.51 7.34 -18.66
C ALA A 39 -9.08 6.77 -18.74
N ALA A 40 -8.74 6.07 -19.83
CA ALA A 40 -7.39 5.57 -20.05
C ALA A 40 -6.37 6.73 -20.19
N THR A 41 -6.76 7.81 -20.87
CA THR A 41 -5.97 9.03 -20.97
C THR A 41 -5.76 9.67 -19.61
N ALA A 42 -6.83 9.81 -18.82
CA ALA A 42 -6.79 10.37 -17.47
C ALA A 42 -5.95 9.52 -16.50
N ALA A 43 -5.83 8.22 -16.74
CA ALA A 43 -4.98 7.29 -16.00
C ALA A 43 -3.54 7.20 -16.51
N GLY A 44 -3.11 8.10 -17.40
CA GLY A 44 -1.75 8.13 -17.94
C GLY A 44 -1.38 6.94 -18.84
N LEU A 45 -2.36 6.18 -19.34
CA LEU A 45 -2.13 5.06 -20.24
C LEU A 45 -1.96 5.57 -21.68
N PRO A 46 -1.14 4.91 -22.53
CA PRO A 46 -0.92 5.35 -23.90
C PRO A 46 -2.19 5.18 -24.74
N VAL A 47 -2.69 6.27 -25.33
CA VAL A 47 -3.95 6.28 -26.10
C VAL A 47 -3.66 6.69 -27.54
N GLY A 48 -3.17 5.73 -28.33
CA GLY A 48 -3.13 5.82 -29.80
C GLY A 48 -3.99 4.71 -30.40
N ASP A 49 -4.38 4.83 -31.67
CA ASP A 49 -5.34 3.91 -32.32
C ASP A 49 -4.95 2.42 -32.17
N ASP A 50 -3.65 2.10 -32.25
CA ASP A 50 -3.14 0.73 -32.09
C ASP A 50 -3.04 0.26 -30.62
N MET A 51 -2.95 1.21 -29.67
CA MET A 51 -2.69 0.95 -28.26
C MET A 51 -3.97 1.00 -27.39
N LEU A 52 -5.01 1.69 -27.86
CA LEU A 52 -6.27 1.90 -27.14
C LEU A 52 -6.88 0.59 -26.60
N PRO A 53 -7.00 -0.52 -27.36
CA PRO A 53 -7.55 -1.76 -26.83
C PRO A 53 -6.72 -2.36 -25.67
N SER A 54 -5.39 -2.23 -25.74
CA SER A 54 -4.48 -2.71 -24.69
C SER A 54 -4.55 -1.83 -23.45
N SER A 55 -4.70 -0.52 -23.63
CA SER A 55 -4.86 0.45 -22.55
C SER A 55 -6.21 0.31 -21.85
N ILE A 56 -7.30 0.08 -22.58
CA ILE A 56 -8.61 -0.24 -21.98
C ILE A 56 -8.53 -1.55 -21.19
N LEU A 57 -7.88 -2.58 -21.73
CA LEU A 57 -7.72 -3.85 -21.03
C LEU A 57 -6.92 -3.70 -19.73
N ARG A 58 -5.84 -2.91 -19.78
CA ARG A 58 -5.03 -2.59 -18.60
C ARG A 58 -5.83 -1.80 -17.57
N LEU A 59 -6.55 -0.76 -18.00
CA LEU A 59 -7.44 0.03 -17.13
C LEU A 59 -8.46 -0.85 -16.42
N ILE A 60 -9.14 -1.75 -17.14
CA ILE A 60 -10.13 -2.66 -16.55
C ILE A 60 -9.45 -3.65 -15.60
N GLY A 61 -8.25 -4.14 -15.94
CA GLY A 61 -7.46 -5.00 -15.06
C GLY A 61 -7.13 -4.30 -13.74
N ASP A 62 -6.56 -3.09 -13.81
CA ASP A 62 -6.16 -2.28 -12.67
C ASP A 62 -7.38 -1.93 -11.79
N VAL A 63 -8.54 -1.66 -12.39
CA VAL A 63 -9.80 -1.40 -11.67
C VAL A 63 -10.32 -2.66 -10.98
N VAL A 64 -10.28 -3.81 -11.66
CA VAL A 64 -10.69 -5.09 -11.08
C VAL A 64 -9.80 -5.47 -9.89
N GLU A 65 -8.52 -5.11 -9.90
CA GLU A 65 -7.61 -5.30 -8.76
C GLU A 65 -7.97 -4.46 -7.53
N ARG A 66 -8.75 -3.38 -7.69
CA ARG A 66 -9.21 -2.50 -6.61
C ARG A 66 -10.55 -2.90 -6.02
N LEU A 67 -11.33 -3.70 -6.76
CA LEU A 67 -12.57 -4.28 -6.25
C LEU A 67 -12.26 -5.41 -5.26
N ASP A 68 -13.20 -5.70 -4.36
CA ASP A 68 -13.01 -6.71 -3.32
C ASP A 68 -13.82 -8.00 -3.55
N GLY A 69 -13.23 -9.14 -3.18
CA GLY A 69 -13.92 -10.41 -3.02
C GLY A 69 -14.67 -10.94 -4.26
N SER A 70 -15.94 -11.34 -4.05
CA SER A 70 -16.79 -11.87 -5.12
C SER A 70 -17.09 -10.85 -6.21
N LEU A 71 -17.08 -9.56 -5.87
CA LEU A 71 -17.28 -8.45 -6.80
C LEU A 71 -16.14 -8.39 -7.82
N ALA A 72 -14.89 -8.34 -7.37
CA ALA A 72 -13.72 -8.37 -8.25
C ALA A 72 -13.71 -9.60 -9.15
N THR A 73 -13.92 -10.77 -8.55
CA THR A 73 -13.87 -12.06 -9.26
C THR A 73 -14.96 -12.14 -10.33
N ALA A 74 -16.19 -11.77 -10.00
CA ALA A 74 -17.30 -11.78 -10.94
C ALA A 74 -17.15 -10.71 -12.02
N THR A 75 -16.64 -9.52 -11.70
CA THR A 75 -16.33 -8.47 -12.68
C THR A 75 -15.24 -8.92 -13.64
N ALA A 76 -14.18 -9.56 -13.14
CA ALA A 76 -13.09 -10.11 -13.95
C ALA A 76 -13.60 -11.13 -14.98
N TYR A 77 -14.45 -12.05 -14.55
CA TYR A 77 -15.08 -13.02 -15.43
C TYR A 77 -16.07 -12.37 -16.40
N THR A 78 -16.86 -11.39 -15.95
CA THR A 78 -17.87 -10.70 -16.77
C THR A 78 -17.23 -9.94 -17.92
N LEU A 79 -16.15 -9.20 -17.64
CA LEU A 79 -15.42 -8.38 -18.62
C LEU A 79 -14.34 -9.15 -19.39
N GLY A 80 -14.03 -10.39 -18.99
CA GLY A 80 -13.10 -11.27 -19.69
C GLY A 80 -11.62 -10.97 -19.43
N VAL A 81 -11.33 -10.24 -18.35
CA VAL A 81 -9.94 -9.93 -17.92
C VAL A 81 -9.36 -10.99 -17.00
N ALA A 82 -10.18 -11.93 -16.51
CA ALA A 82 -9.68 -13.10 -15.78
C ALA A 82 -8.74 -13.94 -16.68
N PRO A 83 -7.63 -14.49 -16.16
CA PRO A 83 -6.70 -15.30 -16.93
C PRO A 83 -7.39 -16.44 -17.69
N GLY A 84 -7.11 -16.57 -18.99
CA GLY A 84 -7.67 -17.62 -19.84
C GLY A 84 -9.14 -17.44 -20.25
N THR A 85 -9.73 -16.25 -20.04
CA THR A 85 -11.15 -15.99 -20.38
C THR A 85 -11.35 -15.02 -21.55
N ARG A 86 -10.25 -14.64 -22.21
CA ARG A 86 -10.22 -13.58 -23.24
C ARG A 86 -10.98 -13.96 -24.51
N ASP A 87 -10.96 -15.23 -24.86
CA ASP A 87 -11.60 -15.85 -26.03
C ASP A 87 -12.99 -16.43 -25.72
N TRP A 88 -13.42 -16.41 -24.46
CA TRP A 88 -14.71 -16.95 -24.05
C TRP A 88 -15.86 -16.15 -24.66
N THR A 89 -16.99 -16.81 -24.89
CA THR A 89 -18.21 -16.11 -25.31
C THR A 89 -18.77 -15.26 -24.17
N ALA A 90 -19.56 -14.23 -24.49
CA ALA A 90 -20.26 -13.42 -23.48
C ALA A 90 -21.16 -14.29 -22.57
N HIS A 91 -21.72 -15.36 -23.13
CA HIS A 91 -22.54 -16.31 -22.39
C HIS A 91 -21.71 -17.13 -21.38
N ASP A 92 -20.55 -17.64 -21.77
CA ASP A 92 -19.70 -18.45 -20.87
C ASP A 92 -19.10 -17.61 -19.74
N ARG A 93 -18.66 -16.38 -20.06
CA ARG A 93 -18.23 -15.38 -19.08
C ARG A 93 -19.32 -15.09 -18.04
N ARG A 94 -20.54 -14.83 -18.49
CA ARG A 94 -21.70 -14.61 -17.60
C ARG A 94 -22.00 -15.85 -16.75
N ARG A 95 -21.98 -17.05 -17.36
CA ARG A 95 -22.21 -18.29 -16.62
C ARG A 95 -21.20 -18.46 -15.50
N ARG A 96 -19.91 -18.19 -15.77
CA ARG A 96 -18.86 -18.27 -14.76
C ARG A 96 -19.00 -17.21 -13.68
N ALA A 97 -19.33 -15.97 -14.05
CA ALA A 97 -19.57 -14.91 -13.08
C ALA A 97 -20.79 -15.19 -12.18
N ALA A 98 -21.85 -15.80 -12.71
CA ALA A 98 -23.01 -16.22 -11.93
C ALA A 98 -22.66 -17.30 -10.88
N GLN A 99 -21.72 -18.21 -11.21
CA GLN A 99 -21.23 -19.22 -10.27
C GLN A 99 -20.52 -18.60 -9.07
N VAL A 100 -19.82 -17.47 -9.24
CA VAL A 100 -19.13 -16.77 -8.14
C VAL A 100 -20.12 -16.36 -7.04
N TYR A 101 -21.34 -15.97 -7.42
CA TYR A 101 -22.41 -15.60 -6.48
C TYR A 101 -23.37 -16.74 -6.12
N GLY A 102 -23.18 -17.94 -6.69
CA GLY A 102 -24.09 -19.07 -6.48
C GLY A 102 -25.52 -18.82 -6.99
N VAL A 103 -25.69 -17.97 -8.01
CA VAL A 103 -27.01 -17.63 -8.57
C VAL A 103 -27.17 -18.19 -9.98
N SER A 104 -28.43 -18.27 -10.44
CA SER A 104 -28.71 -18.64 -11.84
C SER A 104 -28.23 -17.54 -12.80
N VAL A 105 -27.90 -17.94 -14.03
CA VAL A 105 -27.47 -17.02 -15.10
C VAL A 105 -28.50 -15.91 -15.35
N GLU A 106 -29.79 -16.24 -15.27
CA GLU A 106 -30.87 -15.28 -15.46
C GLU A 106 -30.99 -14.29 -14.30
N ARG A 107 -30.82 -14.74 -13.05
CA ARG A 107 -30.79 -13.85 -11.88
C ARG A 107 -29.57 -12.94 -11.89
N PHE A 108 -28.43 -13.47 -12.33
CA PHE A 108 -27.22 -12.68 -12.51
C PHE A 108 -27.45 -11.57 -13.55
N ARG A 109 -28.00 -11.92 -14.72
CA ARG A 109 -28.32 -10.97 -15.81
C ARG A 109 -29.21 -9.82 -15.35
N LYS A 110 -30.25 -10.10 -14.56
CA LYS A 110 -31.24 -9.09 -14.16
C LYS A 110 -30.77 -8.12 -13.08
N SER A 111 -29.84 -8.55 -12.21
CA SER A 111 -29.56 -7.82 -10.96
C SER A 111 -28.07 -7.66 -10.68
N HIS A 112 -27.26 -8.71 -10.83
CA HIS A 112 -25.87 -8.67 -10.40
C HIS A 112 -25.00 -8.02 -11.47
N GLU A 113 -25.28 -8.29 -12.74
CA GLU A 113 -24.47 -7.76 -13.83
C GLU A 113 -24.46 -6.23 -13.86
N ARG A 114 -25.63 -5.59 -13.71
CA ARG A 114 -25.71 -4.12 -13.61
C ARG A 114 -24.90 -3.60 -12.42
N MET A 115 -25.05 -4.23 -11.25
CA MET A 115 -24.30 -3.87 -10.05
C MET A 115 -22.78 -4.00 -10.26
N LEU A 116 -22.29 -5.02 -10.97
CA LEU A 116 -20.87 -5.14 -11.31
C LEU A 116 -20.37 -4.00 -12.20
N LEU A 117 -21.15 -3.65 -13.24
CA LEU A 117 -20.78 -2.57 -14.16
C LEU A 117 -20.81 -1.20 -13.47
N ASP A 118 -21.80 -0.97 -12.61
CA ASP A 118 -21.92 0.27 -11.82
C ASP A 118 -20.71 0.45 -10.88
N ASN A 119 -20.29 -0.63 -10.18
CA ASN A 119 -19.12 -0.61 -9.30
C ASN A 119 -17.82 -0.44 -10.09
N ALA A 120 -17.67 -1.12 -11.23
CA ALA A 120 -16.50 -0.96 -12.09
C ALA A 120 -16.39 0.47 -12.66
N ALA A 121 -17.51 1.07 -13.08
CA ALA A 121 -17.54 2.47 -13.53
C ALA A 121 -17.18 3.44 -12.40
N GLN A 122 -17.67 3.21 -11.18
CA GLN A 122 -17.33 4.02 -10.02
C GLN A 122 -15.83 3.94 -9.69
N GLU A 123 -15.24 2.75 -9.73
CA GLU A 123 -13.80 2.58 -9.52
C GLU A 123 -12.96 3.20 -10.65
N ILE A 124 -13.41 3.15 -11.91
CA ILE A 124 -12.75 3.88 -13.02
C ILE A 124 -12.72 5.38 -12.72
N LEU A 125 -13.84 5.95 -12.24
CA LEU A 125 -13.88 7.37 -11.87
C LEU A 125 -12.97 7.69 -10.69
N ALA A 126 -12.94 6.84 -9.66
CA ALA A 126 -12.04 7.00 -8.53
C ALA A 126 -10.57 6.93 -8.97
N PHE A 127 -10.25 6.00 -9.88
CA PHE A 127 -8.93 5.83 -10.49
C PHE A 127 -8.51 7.07 -11.31
N CYS A 128 -9.42 7.63 -12.10
CA CYS A 128 -9.17 8.86 -12.86
C CYS A 128 -9.07 10.10 -11.95
N ALA A 129 -9.86 10.17 -10.88
CA ALA A 129 -9.82 11.26 -9.91
C ALA A 129 -8.55 11.25 -9.04
N THR A 130 -7.84 10.11 -8.97
CA THR A 130 -6.53 10.04 -8.33
C THR A 130 -5.40 10.56 -9.23
N GLU A 131 -5.66 10.80 -10.52
CA GLU A 131 -4.71 11.25 -11.53
C GLU A 131 -5.17 12.52 -12.28
N THR A 132 -5.61 13.57 -11.58
CA THR A 132 -5.24 14.92 -12.04
C THR A 132 -3.76 15.11 -11.77
N VAL A 133 -2.94 14.46 -12.60
CA VAL A 133 -1.49 14.58 -12.64
C VAL A 133 -1.18 15.93 -13.28
N GLU A 134 -1.02 16.94 -12.43
CA GLU A 134 0.04 17.94 -12.66
C GLU A 134 1.28 17.17 -13.16
N PRO A 135 1.91 17.59 -14.28
CA PRO A 135 3.05 16.90 -14.83
C PRO A 135 4.02 16.61 -13.70
N ARG A 136 4.49 15.35 -13.61
CA ARG A 136 5.43 14.84 -12.62
C ARG A 136 6.67 15.74 -12.55
N ALA A 137 6.53 16.85 -11.85
CA ALA A 137 7.59 17.57 -11.22
C ALA A 137 8.27 16.57 -10.31
N ALA A 138 9.60 16.61 -10.26
CA ALA A 138 10.38 15.88 -9.29
C ALA A 138 9.62 15.83 -7.97
N ALA A 139 9.40 14.62 -7.43
CA ALA A 139 8.69 14.41 -6.18
C ALA A 139 9.09 15.52 -5.20
N PRO A 140 8.15 16.32 -4.66
CA PRO A 140 8.52 17.38 -3.75
C PRO A 140 9.31 16.73 -2.62
N ALA A 141 10.53 17.23 -2.43
CA ALA A 141 11.39 16.80 -1.35
C ALA A 141 10.58 16.89 -0.05
N GLY A 142 10.30 15.72 0.53
CA GLY A 142 9.70 15.46 1.84
C GLY A 142 8.76 16.52 2.41
N GLY A 143 7.48 16.20 2.56
CA GLY A 143 6.60 16.93 3.47
C GLY A 143 7.28 17.10 4.83
N THR A 144 7.16 18.30 5.40
CA THR A 144 7.77 18.65 6.70
C THR A 144 7.31 17.62 7.74
N PRO A 145 8.23 16.99 8.49
CA PRO A 145 7.85 16.11 9.59
C PRO A 145 6.88 16.81 10.55
N ALA A 146 5.74 16.17 10.84
CA ALA A 146 4.82 16.66 11.85
C ALA A 146 5.12 15.97 13.17
N VAL A 147 5.62 16.71 14.16
CA VAL A 147 6.00 16.18 15.47
C VAL A 147 4.84 16.38 16.43
N PHE A 148 4.37 15.32 17.08
CA PHE A 148 3.25 15.39 18.04
C PHE A 148 3.75 15.13 19.47
N ALA A 149 3.42 16.05 20.37
CA ALA A 149 3.58 15.87 21.81
C ALA A 149 2.29 15.29 22.39
N LEU A 150 2.39 14.11 23.01
CA LEU A 150 1.25 13.43 23.63
C LEU A 150 0.90 14.05 25.00
N PRO A 151 -0.40 14.07 25.40
CA PRO A 151 -0.82 14.59 26.70
C PRO A 151 -0.14 13.90 27.88
N GLY A 152 0.11 14.65 28.97
CA GLY A 152 0.65 14.11 30.22
C GLY A 152 2.13 13.73 30.17
N ARG A 153 2.86 14.09 29.11
CA ARG A 153 4.30 13.80 28.96
C ARG A 153 5.17 15.04 29.08
N ASP A 154 6.30 14.86 29.74
CA ASP A 154 7.26 15.94 29.99
C ASP A 154 7.92 16.39 28.68
N ARG A 155 7.60 17.63 28.27
CA ARG A 155 8.16 18.28 27.08
C ARG A 155 9.67 18.42 27.13
N ALA A 156 10.28 18.48 28.33
CA ALA A 156 11.70 18.76 28.49
C ALA A 156 12.62 17.60 28.07
N ARG A 157 12.11 16.36 28.01
CA ARG A 157 12.96 15.18 27.77
C ARG A 157 12.96 14.63 26.34
N ARG A 158 12.08 15.11 25.44
CA ARG A 158 11.80 14.47 24.11
C ARG A 158 11.50 12.96 24.16
N GLN A 159 11.38 12.37 25.35
CA GLN A 159 11.15 10.95 25.53
C GLN A 159 9.69 10.63 25.16
N GLY A 160 9.52 9.85 24.10
CA GLY A 160 8.22 9.37 23.64
C GLY A 160 7.45 10.38 22.80
N SER A 161 8.15 11.19 22.00
CA SER A 161 7.51 11.93 20.91
C SER A 161 7.13 10.99 19.76
N LEU A 162 6.01 11.29 19.09
CA LEU A 162 5.57 10.57 17.91
C LEU A 162 5.67 11.52 16.71
N THR A 163 6.53 11.17 15.76
CA THR A 163 6.77 11.98 14.56
C THR A 163 6.14 11.32 13.35
N LEU A 164 5.32 12.06 12.61
CA LEU A 164 4.68 11.57 11.41
C LEU A 164 5.42 12.05 10.16
N LEU A 165 5.89 11.10 9.36
CA LEU A 165 6.68 11.29 8.14
C LEU A 165 5.82 10.93 6.93
N CYS A 166 5.56 11.92 6.06
CA CYS A 166 4.90 11.69 4.77
C CYS A 166 5.93 11.75 3.64
N ARG A 167 6.58 10.61 3.37
CA ARG A 167 7.62 10.46 2.35
C ARG A 167 7.86 8.99 2.00
N PRO A 168 8.46 8.69 0.84
CA PRO A 168 8.88 7.34 0.50
C PRO A 168 9.90 6.79 1.51
N VAL A 169 9.83 5.49 1.81
CA VAL A 169 10.62 4.84 2.87
C VAL A 169 12.13 4.82 2.56
N GLU A 170 12.49 4.77 1.28
CA GLU A 170 13.86 4.81 0.74
C GLU A 170 14.53 6.19 0.93
N THR A 171 13.75 7.21 1.30
CA THR A 171 14.23 8.57 1.59
C THR A 171 14.45 8.82 3.08
N LEU A 172 14.15 7.85 3.95
CA LEU A 172 14.36 7.98 5.39
C LEU A 172 15.86 8.18 5.68
N ARG A 173 16.16 9.01 6.67
CA ARG A 173 17.53 9.32 7.12
C ARG A 173 17.54 9.40 8.63
N ALA A 174 18.67 9.00 9.23
CA ALA A 174 18.91 9.11 10.67
C ALA A 174 17.84 8.40 11.54
N ILE A 175 17.34 7.26 11.07
CA ILE A 175 16.44 6.36 11.82
C ILE A 175 17.18 5.04 12.00
N ASP A 176 17.34 4.58 13.23
CA ASP A 176 18.12 3.39 13.56
C ASP A 176 17.43 2.10 13.14
N VAL A 177 16.12 2.00 13.36
CA VAL A 177 15.31 0.81 13.06
C VAL A 177 14.14 1.17 12.15
N VAL A 178 14.02 0.50 11.00
CA VAL A 178 12.85 0.61 10.13
C VAL A 178 12.07 -0.70 10.15
N VAL A 179 10.76 -0.61 10.34
CA VAL A 179 9.88 -1.78 10.40
C VAL A 179 9.22 -2.01 9.05
N SER A 180 9.41 -3.20 8.47
CA SER A 180 8.67 -3.64 7.30
C SER A 180 7.41 -4.41 7.70
N SER A 181 6.37 -4.29 6.89
CA SER A 181 5.13 -5.06 7.01
C SER A 181 5.19 -6.25 6.05
N GLU A 182 5.41 -7.44 6.58
CA GLU A 182 5.59 -8.67 5.80
C GLU A 182 4.43 -9.64 5.95
N ASN A 183 4.35 -10.57 4.99
CA ASN A 183 3.45 -11.70 5.14
C ASN A 183 3.99 -12.76 6.11
N VAL A 184 3.11 -13.66 6.57
CA VAL A 184 3.48 -14.72 7.52
C VAL A 184 4.47 -15.75 6.99
N TYR A 185 4.80 -15.75 5.69
CA TYR A 185 5.88 -16.57 5.13
C TYR A 185 7.21 -15.81 5.08
N LEU A 186 7.26 -14.55 5.52
CA LEU A 186 8.42 -13.65 5.45
C LEU A 186 9.00 -13.56 4.03
N GLN A 187 8.13 -13.67 3.02
CA GLN A 187 8.48 -13.51 1.62
C GLN A 187 8.28 -12.05 1.23
N MET A 188 9.37 -11.31 1.08
CA MET A 188 9.28 -9.91 0.71
C MET A 188 8.69 -9.75 -0.69
N SER A 189 7.97 -8.66 -0.87
CA SER A 189 7.43 -8.25 -2.17
C SER A 189 8.55 -8.10 -3.21
N LYS A 190 8.18 -8.19 -4.49
CA LYS A 190 9.13 -8.03 -5.60
C LYS A 190 9.66 -6.60 -5.60
N MET A 191 10.95 -6.42 -5.87
CA MET A 191 11.63 -5.11 -5.81
C MET A 191 11.05 -4.01 -6.72
N TYR A 192 10.30 -4.38 -7.75
CA TYR A 192 9.66 -3.43 -8.67
C TYR A 192 8.23 -3.05 -8.26
N GLN A 193 7.71 -3.61 -7.17
CA GLN A 193 6.39 -3.26 -6.64
C GLN A 193 6.51 -2.06 -5.70
N SER A 194 5.54 -1.15 -5.77
CA SER A 194 5.41 0.05 -4.93
C SER A 194 4.98 -0.23 -3.47
N SER A 195 5.01 -1.49 -3.04
CA SER A 195 4.68 -1.83 -1.66
C SER A 195 5.83 -1.45 -0.73
N LEU A 196 5.53 -1.16 0.55
CA LEU A 196 6.56 -0.90 1.56
C LEU A 196 7.67 -1.96 1.55
N SER A 197 7.27 -3.23 1.55
CA SER A 197 8.19 -4.39 1.50
C SER A 197 9.06 -4.38 0.24
N GLY A 198 8.46 -4.14 -0.94
CA GLY A 198 9.16 -4.14 -2.22
C GLY A 198 10.15 -2.99 -2.33
N THR A 199 9.74 -1.80 -1.89
CA THR A 199 10.57 -0.60 -1.86
C THR A 199 11.73 -0.74 -0.87
N LEU A 200 11.48 -1.25 0.35
CA LEU A 200 12.54 -1.53 1.33
C LEU A 200 13.54 -2.57 0.81
N ARG A 201 13.05 -3.66 0.22
CA ARG A 201 13.90 -4.69 -0.40
C ARG A 201 14.79 -4.10 -1.49
N ASN A 202 14.22 -3.26 -2.36
CA ASN A 202 14.99 -2.60 -3.42
C ASN A 202 16.04 -1.63 -2.85
N ALA A 203 15.68 -0.82 -1.86
CA ALA A 203 16.55 0.20 -1.29
C ALA A 203 17.68 -0.37 -0.42
N ALA A 204 17.48 -1.54 0.19
CA ALA A 204 18.51 -2.23 0.96
C ALA A 204 19.40 -3.15 0.12
N ALA A 205 19.02 -3.46 -1.12
CA ALA A 205 19.76 -4.35 -1.98
C ALA A 205 21.11 -3.75 -2.42
N ARG A 206 22.16 -4.57 -2.46
CA ARG A 206 23.47 -4.14 -2.97
C ARG A 206 23.53 -4.29 -4.47
N ARG A 207 24.21 -3.34 -5.11
CA ARG A 207 24.40 -3.29 -6.55
C ARG A 207 25.86 -3.03 -6.89
N ASP A 208 26.28 -3.54 -8.03
CA ASP A 208 27.58 -3.16 -8.60
C ASP A 208 27.50 -1.77 -9.27
N GLU A 209 28.64 -1.32 -9.81
CA GLU A 209 28.76 -0.04 -10.52
C GLU A 209 27.86 0.04 -11.76
N ALA A 210 27.51 -1.10 -12.37
CA ALA A 210 26.59 -1.18 -13.50
C ALA A 210 25.11 -1.18 -13.07
N GLY A 211 24.83 -1.17 -11.75
CA GLY A 211 23.49 -1.21 -11.18
C GLY A 211 22.89 -2.61 -11.11
N ALA A 212 23.64 -3.66 -11.46
CA ALA A 212 23.17 -5.04 -11.37
C ALA A 212 23.08 -5.47 -9.89
N LEU A 213 22.03 -6.23 -9.58
CA LEU A 213 21.80 -6.74 -8.23
C LEU A 213 22.89 -7.76 -7.87
N THR A 214 23.75 -7.43 -6.91
CA THR A 214 24.77 -8.34 -6.39
C THR A 214 24.31 -9.07 -5.14
N ASP A 215 23.43 -8.44 -4.36
CA ASP A 215 22.95 -9.00 -3.10
C ASP A 215 21.54 -8.52 -2.73
N ASP A 216 20.61 -9.47 -2.57
CA ASP A 216 19.30 -9.25 -1.97
C ASP A 216 19.35 -9.47 -0.46
N VAL A 217 20.00 -8.53 0.23
CA VAL A 217 20.39 -8.64 1.65
C VAL A 217 19.22 -9.07 2.53
N LEU A 218 18.09 -8.36 2.44
CA LEU A 218 16.96 -8.58 3.34
C LEU A 218 16.30 -9.95 3.09
N GLN A 219 16.05 -10.31 1.83
CA GLN A 219 15.41 -11.59 1.53
C GLN A 219 16.31 -12.77 1.87
N ARG A 220 17.63 -12.66 1.62
CA ARG A 220 18.59 -13.70 2.00
C ARG A 220 18.62 -13.91 3.51
N GLU A 221 18.78 -12.84 4.30
CA GLU A 221 18.86 -12.97 5.75
C GLU A 221 17.55 -13.48 6.38
N LEU A 222 16.39 -13.12 5.82
CA LEU A 222 15.10 -13.70 6.20
C LEU A 222 15.06 -15.21 5.95
N GLN A 223 15.55 -15.65 4.78
CA GLN A 223 15.61 -17.07 4.45
C GLN A 223 16.56 -17.82 5.39
N GLU A 224 17.76 -17.28 5.64
CA GLU A 224 18.71 -17.84 6.61
C GLU A 224 18.13 -17.92 8.04
N TRP A 225 17.30 -16.96 8.42
CA TRP A 225 16.61 -16.97 9.71
C TRP A 225 15.58 -18.09 9.81
N LEU A 226 14.82 -18.33 8.73
CA LEU A 226 13.85 -19.41 8.62
C LEU A 226 14.54 -20.77 8.63
N ASP A 227 15.63 -20.91 7.86
CA ASP A 227 16.39 -22.16 7.73
C ASP A 227 16.99 -22.58 9.09
N ARG A 228 17.60 -21.63 9.82
CA ARG A 228 18.14 -21.88 11.18
C ARG A 228 17.09 -22.35 12.19
N ARG A 229 15.79 -22.16 11.91
CA ARG A 229 14.68 -22.59 12.76
C ARG A 229 13.93 -23.80 12.21
N GLY A 230 14.40 -24.41 11.12
CA GLY A 230 13.72 -25.52 10.47
C GLY A 230 12.34 -25.13 9.94
N ARG A 231 12.18 -23.87 9.51
CA ARG A 231 10.90 -23.26 9.10
C ARG A 231 10.89 -22.89 7.61
N SER A 232 11.80 -23.43 6.81
CA SER A 232 11.87 -23.20 5.37
C SER A 232 10.53 -23.55 4.71
N GLY A 233 9.89 -22.56 4.07
CA GLY A 233 8.58 -22.71 3.44
C GLY A 233 7.37 -22.73 4.40
N GLY A 234 7.60 -22.66 5.71
CA GLY A 234 6.54 -22.63 6.73
C GLY A 234 6.14 -21.21 7.12
N ALA A 235 4.87 -21.02 7.46
CA ALA A 235 4.39 -19.76 8.02
C ALA A 235 4.88 -19.59 9.48
N VAL A 236 5.19 -18.35 9.85
CA VAL A 236 5.35 -17.93 11.25
C VAL A 236 4.01 -17.45 11.82
N ALA A 237 3.91 -17.41 13.15
CA ALA A 237 2.72 -16.88 13.79
C ALA A 237 2.56 -15.38 13.49
N PRO A 238 1.34 -14.87 13.24
CA PRO A 238 1.10 -13.44 13.11
C PRO A 238 1.59 -12.68 14.35
N GLY A 239 2.34 -11.60 14.14
CA GLY A 239 3.02 -10.84 15.19
C GLY A 239 4.48 -11.24 15.42
N THR A 240 5.00 -12.24 14.70
CA THR A 240 6.44 -12.56 14.70
C THR A 240 7.22 -11.41 14.07
N VAL A 241 8.30 -10.97 14.72
CA VAL A 241 9.21 -9.94 14.20
C VAL A 241 10.59 -10.54 14.02
N VAL A 242 11.16 -10.36 12.83
CA VAL A 242 12.47 -10.91 12.47
C VAL A 242 13.45 -9.76 12.16
N PRO A 243 14.58 -9.65 12.88
CA PRO A 243 15.61 -8.67 12.56
C PRO A 243 16.48 -9.12 11.39
N THR A 244 16.89 -8.15 10.58
CA THR A 244 17.92 -8.26 9.55
C THR A 244 18.83 -7.03 9.61
N GLY A 245 20.00 -7.12 8.99
CA GLY A 245 20.86 -5.99 8.69
C GLY A 245 20.16 -4.98 7.77
N PRO A 246 20.75 -3.78 7.63
CA PRO A 246 20.16 -2.69 6.85
C PRO A 246 20.46 -2.75 5.35
N GLY A 247 21.43 -3.57 4.92
CA GLY A 247 21.96 -3.52 3.55
C GLY A 247 22.47 -2.11 3.20
N GLU A 248 22.17 -1.63 2.00
CA GLU A 248 22.57 -0.29 1.52
C GLU A 248 21.95 0.87 2.33
N LEU A 249 20.86 0.62 3.07
CA LEU A 249 20.26 1.63 3.96
C LEU A 249 21.19 2.00 5.14
N ALA A 250 22.28 1.27 5.37
CA ALA A 250 23.34 1.65 6.31
C ALA A 250 23.88 3.06 6.04
N SER A 251 24.06 3.42 4.76
CA SER A 251 24.54 4.74 4.33
C SER A 251 23.59 5.88 4.72
N GLN A 252 22.33 5.55 5.02
CA GLN A 252 21.27 6.47 5.40
C GLN A 252 21.12 6.59 6.93
N GLY A 253 21.94 5.86 7.69
CA GLY A 253 21.88 5.79 9.15
C GLY A 253 20.96 4.69 9.69
N VAL A 254 20.40 3.83 8.83
CA VAL A 254 19.61 2.67 9.26
C VAL A 254 20.54 1.56 9.74
N ARG A 255 20.28 1.01 10.92
CA ARG A 255 21.11 -0.03 11.56
C ARG A 255 20.44 -1.39 11.53
N ARG A 256 19.11 -1.43 11.49
CA ARG A 256 18.30 -2.65 11.47
C ARG A 256 17.03 -2.47 10.65
N ILE A 257 16.63 -3.56 9.98
CA ILE A 257 15.27 -3.71 9.46
C ILE A 257 14.58 -4.80 10.25
N TYR A 258 13.42 -4.48 10.83
CA TYR A 258 12.57 -5.43 11.54
C TYR A 258 11.38 -5.81 10.68
N HIS A 259 11.26 -7.09 10.35
CA HIS A 259 10.21 -7.61 9.49
C HIS A 259 9.06 -8.14 10.34
N ALA A 260 7.97 -7.39 10.41
CA ALA A 260 6.78 -7.77 11.16
C ALA A 260 5.84 -8.62 10.28
N ALA A 261 5.72 -9.90 10.61
CA ALA A 261 4.79 -10.83 9.97
C ALA A 261 3.36 -10.57 10.43
N VAL A 262 2.64 -9.69 9.73
CA VAL A 262 1.26 -9.30 10.08
C VAL A 262 0.25 -9.62 8.99
N ALA A 263 0.71 -9.86 7.76
CA ALA A 263 -0.16 -10.11 6.63
C ALA A 263 -0.34 -11.62 6.37
N ILE A 264 -1.55 -12.13 6.54
CA ILE A 264 -1.87 -13.54 6.30
C ILE A 264 -2.41 -13.65 4.87
N PRO A 265 -1.74 -14.33 3.94
CA PRO A 265 -2.26 -14.50 2.59
C PRO A 265 -3.63 -15.19 2.63
N ARG A 266 -4.58 -14.66 1.86
CA ARG A 266 -5.87 -15.34 1.65
C ARG A 266 -5.66 -16.48 0.64
N PRO A 267 -6.03 -17.72 0.98
CA PRO A 267 -5.97 -18.81 0.01
C PRO A 267 -6.73 -18.44 -1.27
N HIS A 268 -6.10 -18.70 -2.43
CA HIS A 268 -6.68 -18.46 -3.76
C HIS A 268 -6.94 -16.98 -4.10
N SER A 269 -6.27 -16.03 -3.44
CA SER A 269 -6.27 -14.62 -3.86
C SER A 269 -4.90 -13.97 -3.72
N TYR A 270 -4.77 -12.75 -4.25
CA TYR A 270 -3.59 -11.91 -4.10
C TYR A 270 -3.66 -10.98 -2.87
N GLY A 271 -4.73 -11.11 -2.07
CA GLY A 271 -5.00 -10.27 -0.91
C GLY A 271 -4.54 -10.89 0.40
N TYR A 272 -4.54 -10.07 1.45
CA TYR A 272 -4.17 -10.47 2.80
C TYR A 272 -5.34 -10.28 3.77
N VAL A 273 -5.28 -10.99 4.89
CA VAL A 273 -6.02 -10.70 6.11
C VAL A 273 -5.02 -10.13 7.10
N ILE A 274 -5.42 -9.07 7.80
CA ILE A 274 -4.69 -8.54 8.94
C ILE A 274 -5.51 -8.87 10.19
N GLU A 275 -4.91 -9.64 11.09
CA GLU A 275 -5.49 -9.90 12.41
C GLU A 275 -5.12 -8.74 13.35
N PRO A 276 -6.08 -8.13 14.09
CA PRO A 276 -5.78 -7.06 15.04
C PRO A 276 -4.74 -7.49 16.10
N GLY A 277 -4.91 -8.70 16.65
CA GLY A 277 -3.98 -9.28 17.62
C GLY A 277 -2.57 -9.52 17.04
N GLY A 278 -2.46 -9.79 15.75
CA GLY A 278 -1.18 -9.91 15.06
C GLY A 278 -0.41 -8.58 15.01
N VAL A 279 -1.11 -7.48 14.74
CA VAL A 279 -0.52 -6.13 14.76
C VAL A 279 -0.05 -5.75 16.16
N VAL A 280 -0.90 -5.97 17.18
CA VAL A 280 -0.55 -5.67 18.58
C VAL A 280 0.68 -6.45 19.02
N ARG A 281 0.72 -7.76 18.76
CA ARG A 281 1.89 -8.60 19.05
C ARG A 281 3.14 -8.13 18.30
N ALA A 282 3.02 -7.77 17.02
CA ALA A 282 4.15 -7.26 16.25
C ALA A 282 4.77 -6.00 16.87
N VAL A 283 3.93 -5.03 17.26
CA VAL A 283 4.41 -3.79 17.89
C VAL A 283 5.16 -4.11 19.19
N HIS A 284 4.57 -4.88 20.11
CA HIS A 284 5.25 -5.28 21.34
C HIS A 284 6.59 -6.01 21.08
N GLN A 285 6.64 -6.87 20.06
CA GLN A 285 7.86 -7.58 19.69
C GLN A 285 8.92 -6.67 19.07
N VAL A 286 8.54 -5.65 18.30
CA VAL A 286 9.47 -4.62 17.80
C VAL A 286 10.17 -3.92 18.96
N PHE A 287 9.42 -3.41 19.93
CA PHE A 287 10.01 -2.69 21.06
C PHE A 287 10.81 -3.62 21.98
N THR A 288 10.33 -4.84 22.21
CA THR A 288 11.06 -5.86 22.98
C THR A 288 12.39 -6.21 22.33
N LEU A 289 12.40 -6.41 21.01
CA LEU A 289 13.62 -6.70 20.25
C LEU A 289 14.57 -5.51 20.26
N MET A 290 14.07 -4.29 20.05
CA MET A 290 14.88 -3.08 20.12
C MET A 290 15.53 -2.90 21.49
N ARG A 291 14.80 -3.09 22.60
CA ARG A 291 15.38 -3.04 23.96
C ARG A 291 16.51 -4.05 24.13
N LYS A 292 16.34 -5.27 23.58
CA LYS A 292 17.34 -6.34 23.67
C LYS A 292 18.60 -6.03 22.86
N GLU A 293 18.46 -5.46 21.67
CA GLU A 293 19.57 -5.16 20.77
C GLU A 293 20.22 -3.79 21.03
N ARG A 294 19.53 -2.90 21.74
CA ARG A 294 19.93 -1.48 21.92
C ARG A 294 21.40 -1.28 22.22
N GLU A 295 21.90 -1.91 23.28
CA GLU A 295 23.28 -1.76 23.77
C GLU A 295 24.30 -2.59 22.96
N GLN A 296 23.84 -3.42 22.02
CA GLN A 296 24.70 -4.19 21.12
C GLN A 296 25.17 -3.36 19.91
N HIS A 297 24.70 -2.12 19.80
CA HIS A 297 25.02 -1.19 18.73
C HIS A 297 25.76 0.03 19.27
N GLU A 298 26.70 0.54 18.48
CA GLU A 298 27.38 1.80 18.77
C GLU A 298 27.16 2.83 17.65
N PRO A 299 26.56 4.00 17.96
CA PRO A 299 25.78 4.29 19.17
C PRO A 299 24.55 3.37 19.35
N PRO A 300 23.98 3.32 20.57
CA PRO A 300 22.80 2.50 20.86
C PRO A 300 21.61 2.84 19.97
N LEU A 301 20.70 1.88 19.75
CA LEU A 301 19.46 2.12 19.01
C LEU A 301 18.55 3.09 19.78
N ARG A 302 18.14 4.20 19.15
CA ARG A 302 17.33 5.27 19.78
C ARG A 302 16.06 5.63 19.04
N SER A 303 15.91 5.20 17.79
CA SER A 303 14.76 5.53 16.96
C SER A 303 14.18 4.32 16.22
N VAL A 304 12.85 4.30 16.09
CA VAL A 304 12.12 3.26 15.35
C VAL A 304 11.05 3.88 14.46
N CYS A 305 10.98 3.42 13.21
CA CYS A 305 9.97 3.84 12.25
C CYS A 305 9.00 2.71 11.93
N LEU A 306 7.72 2.93 12.25
CA LEU A 306 6.63 2.00 12.06
C LEU A 306 5.77 2.42 10.85
N PRO A 307 5.31 1.46 10.04
CA PRO A 307 4.31 1.73 9.02
C PRO A 307 2.90 1.63 9.60
N LEU A 308 1.92 2.10 8.83
CA LEU A 308 0.52 1.77 9.03
C LEU A 308 0.25 0.34 8.53
N PHE A 309 0.31 -0.65 9.43
CA PHE A 309 0.14 -2.05 9.09
C PHE A 309 -1.20 -2.31 8.41
N GLY A 310 -1.17 -2.92 7.23
CA GLY A 310 -2.38 -3.30 6.51
C GLY A 310 -3.07 -2.20 5.71
N ALA A 311 -2.66 -0.93 5.84
CA ALA A 311 -3.27 0.21 5.12
C ALA A 311 -2.91 0.30 3.62
N GLY A 312 -2.10 -0.65 3.13
CA GLY A 312 -1.80 -0.86 1.71
C GLY A 312 -2.54 -2.09 1.18
N ARG A 313 -1.80 -3.07 0.66
CA ARG A 313 -2.35 -4.35 0.14
C ARG A 313 -3.06 -5.23 1.17
N GLY A 314 -3.02 -4.86 2.46
CA GLY A 314 -3.77 -5.55 3.51
C GLY A 314 -5.26 -5.21 3.52
N GLY A 315 -5.68 -4.16 2.79
CA GLY A 315 -7.08 -3.78 2.65
C GLY A 315 -7.71 -3.13 3.88
N LEU A 316 -6.93 -2.75 4.89
CA LEU A 316 -7.44 -1.98 6.02
C LEU A 316 -7.60 -0.51 5.62
N SER A 317 -8.64 0.14 6.15
CA SER A 317 -8.69 1.61 6.15
C SER A 317 -7.56 2.17 7.02
N VAL A 318 -7.17 3.41 6.76
CA VAL A 318 -6.14 4.10 7.57
C VAL A 318 -6.57 4.17 9.03
N ASP A 319 -7.83 4.50 9.29
CA ASP A 319 -8.38 4.63 10.65
C ASP A 319 -8.33 3.30 11.43
N THR A 320 -8.67 2.19 10.78
CA THR A 320 -8.59 0.87 11.40
C THR A 320 -7.15 0.44 11.64
N SER A 321 -6.26 0.67 10.67
CA SER A 321 -4.82 0.41 10.81
C SER A 321 -4.21 1.21 11.97
N TRP A 322 -4.54 2.50 12.05
CA TRP A 322 -4.15 3.39 13.14
C TRP A 322 -4.67 2.89 14.49
N SER A 323 -5.94 2.52 14.58
CA SER A 323 -6.55 2.03 15.82
C SER A 323 -5.83 0.80 16.37
N TYR A 324 -5.46 -0.15 15.50
CA TYR A 324 -4.70 -1.34 15.92
C TYR A 324 -3.28 -1.00 16.34
N LEU A 325 -2.61 -0.10 15.62
CA LEU A 325 -1.26 0.35 15.94
C LEU A 325 -1.24 1.11 17.28
N TRP A 326 -2.17 2.05 17.47
CA TRP A 326 -2.28 2.89 18.65
C TRP A 326 -2.52 2.06 19.92
N ALA A 327 -3.42 1.06 19.85
CA ALA A 327 -3.72 0.17 20.97
C ALA A 327 -2.47 -0.52 21.55
N ALA A 328 -1.46 -0.78 20.73
CA ALA A 328 -0.19 -1.35 21.19
C ALA A 328 0.86 -0.28 21.54
N LEU A 329 0.91 0.80 20.75
CA LEU A 329 1.84 1.90 20.98
C LEU A 329 1.62 2.59 22.32
N GLU A 330 0.37 2.80 22.73
CA GLU A 330 0.04 3.47 24.00
C GLU A 330 0.76 2.80 25.20
N GLY A 331 0.77 1.47 25.23
CA GLY A 331 1.49 0.69 26.25
C GLY A 331 3.01 0.87 26.16
N GLU A 332 3.59 0.69 24.97
CA GLU A 332 5.04 0.79 24.75
C GLU A 332 5.59 2.19 25.02
N LEU A 333 4.80 3.21 24.67
CA LEU A 333 5.16 4.59 24.89
C LEU A 333 5.27 4.90 26.39
N SER A 334 4.60 4.16 27.29
CA SER A 334 4.60 4.45 28.73
C SER A 334 5.91 4.08 29.45
N HIS A 335 6.85 3.42 28.76
CA HIS A 335 8.16 3.08 29.31
C HIS A 335 9.11 4.28 29.36
N ARG A 336 9.95 4.35 30.42
CA ARG A 336 10.91 5.46 30.64
C ARG A 336 11.97 5.60 29.54
N ASP A 337 12.38 4.49 28.95
CA ASP A 337 13.43 4.42 27.92
C ASP A 337 12.86 4.18 26.53
N VAL A 338 11.69 4.76 26.25
CA VAL A 338 11.06 4.67 24.94
C VAL A 338 11.93 5.35 23.87
N PRO A 339 12.15 4.70 22.72
CA PRO A 339 12.82 5.32 21.58
C PRO A 339 11.99 6.45 20.97
N ASP A 340 12.62 7.26 20.13
CA ASP A 340 11.89 8.17 19.25
C ASP A 340 11.06 7.34 18.25
N VAL A 341 9.75 7.55 18.23
CA VAL A 341 8.82 6.79 17.40
C VAL A 341 8.44 7.62 16.18
N TYR A 342 8.70 7.06 15.00
CA TYR A 342 8.31 7.63 13.72
C TYR A 342 7.21 6.79 13.10
N LEU A 343 6.21 7.43 12.52
CA LEU A 343 5.23 6.79 11.65
C LEU A 343 5.49 7.21 10.22
N VAL A 344 5.59 6.25 9.29
CA VAL A 344 5.80 6.55 7.87
C VAL A 344 4.56 6.19 7.04
N THR A 345 4.21 7.12 6.17
CA THR A 345 3.26 6.92 5.07
C THR A 345 3.78 7.66 3.84
N HIS A 346 3.38 7.23 2.64
CA HIS A 346 3.60 7.99 1.41
C HIS A 346 2.31 8.67 0.92
N ARG A 347 1.20 8.50 1.64
CA ARG A 347 -0.12 9.05 1.30
C ARG A 347 -0.45 10.21 2.23
N GLU A 348 -0.68 11.38 1.65
CA GLU A 348 -1.09 12.59 2.38
C GLU A 348 -2.42 12.40 3.12
N GLU A 349 -3.38 11.70 2.51
CA GLU A 349 -4.64 11.32 3.14
C GLU A 349 -4.41 10.56 4.44
N ALA A 350 -3.53 9.54 4.42
CA ALA A 350 -3.24 8.74 5.59
C ALA A 350 -2.55 9.57 6.68
N ARG A 351 -1.66 10.49 6.28
CA ARG A 351 -1.04 11.46 7.19
C ARG A 351 -2.10 12.33 7.88
N ARG A 352 -3.07 12.86 7.13
CA ARG A 352 -4.15 13.70 7.69
C ARG A 352 -5.00 12.91 8.67
N THR A 353 -5.45 11.71 8.31
CA THR A 353 -6.24 10.86 9.20
C THR A 353 -5.53 10.57 10.52
N VAL A 354 -4.24 10.21 10.47
CA VAL A 354 -3.47 9.94 11.70
C VAL A 354 -3.23 11.22 12.51
N ALA A 355 -2.95 12.35 11.85
CA ALA A 355 -2.80 13.64 12.52
C ALA A 355 -4.10 14.07 13.23
N ASP A 356 -5.25 13.90 12.59
CA ASP A 356 -6.56 14.20 13.17
C ASP A 356 -6.88 13.28 14.35
N ALA A 357 -6.57 11.98 14.22
CA ALA A 357 -6.73 11.04 15.32
C ALA A 357 -5.84 11.38 16.52
N LEU A 358 -4.57 11.78 16.28
CA LEU A 358 -3.66 12.26 17.32
C LEU A 358 -4.19 13.52 18.02
N ARG A 359 -4.70 14.50 17.26
CA ARG A 359 -5.35 15.69 17.82
C ARG A 359 -6.60 15.34 18.64
N GLY A 360 -7.38 14.36 18.19
CA GLY A 360 -8.53 13.83 18.93
C GLY A 360 -8.15 13.18 20.26
N LEU A 361 -6.94 12.63 20.36
CA LEU A 361 -6.35 12.13 21.60
C LEU A 361 -5.73 13.25 22.46
N GLY A 362 -5.85 14.51 22.07
CA GLY A 362 -5.30 15.68 22.77
C GLY A 362 -3.82 15.97 22.46
N ALA A 363 -3.22 15.28 21.50
CA ALA A 363 -1.83 15.55 21.12
C ALA A 363 -1.69 16.93 20.48
N VAL A 364 -0.62 17.65 20.84
CA VAL A 364 -0.33 18.97 20.30
C VAL A 364 0.77 18.84 19.26
N GLU A 365 0.46 19.24 18.02
CA GLU A 365 1.45 19.35 16.96
C GLU A 365 2.45 20.45 17.32
N GLN A 366 3.73 20.09 17.34
CA GLN A 366 4.82 21.00 17.58
C GLN A 366 5.18 21.66 16.25
N VAL A 367 4.94 22.96 16.17
CA VAL A 367 5.50 23.79 15.10
C VAL A 367 6.98 23.97 15.41
N ASP A 368 7.84 23.46 14.53
CA ASP A 368 9.28 23.65 14.65
C ASP A 368 9.59 25.15 14.65
N PRO A 369 10.17 25.74 15.71
CA PRO A 369 10.50 27.16 15.73
C PRO A 369 11.43 27.58 14.57
N ALA A 370 12.15 26.64 13.94
CA ALA A 370 12.95 26.90 12.74
C ALA A 370 12.11 27.20 11.48
N SER A 371 10.81 26.85 11.48
CA SER A 371 9.88 27.13 10.37
C SER A 371 9.16 28.50 10.49
N ALA A 372 9.30 29.20 11.61
CA ALA A 372 8.67 30.49 11.87
C ALA A 372 9.54 31.72 11.49
N GLY A 373 10.72 31.50 10.89
CA GLY A 373 11.68 32.55 10.54
C GLY A 373 11.71 32.89 9.05
N ASN A 374 10.62 33.42 8.50
CA ASN A 374 10.65 34.26 7.29
C ASN A 374 9.31 35.01 7.16
N GLY A 375 9.03 35.88 8.12
CA GLY A 375 8.11 37.00 7.88
C GLY A 375 8.84 38.02 6.99
N PRO A 376 8.20 38.60 5.96
CA PRO A 376 8.85 39.60 5.14
C PRO A 376 9.14 40.81 6.03
N ALA A 377 10.40 41.22 6.07
CA ALA A 377 10.72 42.59 6.43
C ALA A 377 10.17 43.49 5.33
N GLN A 378 9.06 44.18 5.61
CA GLN A 378 8.74 45.50 5.08
C GLN A 378 7.65 46.15 5.92
#